data_AF-A0A5E5ATZ2-F1
#
_entry.id   AF-A0A5E5ATZ2-F1
#
_cell.length_a   1.000
_cell.length_b   1.000
_cell.length_c   1.000
_cell.angle_alpha   90.00
_cell.angle_beta   90.00
_cell.angle_gamma   90.00
#
_symmetry.space_group_name_H-M   'P 1'
#
loop_
_entity.id
_entity.type
_entity.pdbx_description
1 polymer ?
#
loop_
_entity_poly.entity_id
_entity_poly.type
_entity_poly.pdbx_seq_one_letter_code
_entity_poly.pdbx_strand_id
1 'polypeptide(L)'
;MDEYYIGEIRIFGCNYPPANWAFCDGSLLQIRAYPVLFSVIGNRFGGDGKLTFAVPDLRGYVAQGMNTAGDLGKIQGATTVMLTEANMPSHTHTAYTNNTRPGNVTGDDKLPARFISAGANAFVEDSASSLVSLSPKTMSAVGGGAAHNNMQPFLPMNFCIALERGEFPPRP
;
A
#
# COMPACT_ATOMS: atom_id res chain seq x y z
N MET A 1 3.51 21.38 -37.03
CA MET A 1 2.55 20.57 -36.28
C MET A 1 3.19 20.30 -34.95
N ASP A 2 2.48 20.50 -33.85
CA ASP A 2 3.00 20.10 -32.55
C ASP A 2 2.84 18.57 -32.42
N GLU A 3 3.92 17.88 -32.05
CA GLU A 3 3.99 16.42 -31.93
C GLU A 3 3.28 15.93 -30.66
N TYR A 4 1.95 16.00 -30.62
CA TYR A 4 1.14 15.36 -29.57
C TYR A 4 -0.28 15.02 -30.04
N TYR A 5 -0.90 14.03 -29.39
CA TYR A 5 -2.30 13.71 -29.61
C TYR A 5 -3.21 14.50 -28.66
N ILE A 6 -4.40 14.88 -29.12
CA ILE A 6 -5.43 15.44 -28.24
C ILE A 6 -5.84 14.37 -27.22
N GLY A 7 -5.84 14.73 -25.94
CA GLY A 7 -6.06 13.81 -24.82
C GLY A 7 -4.80 13.09 -24.31
N GLU A 8 -3.64 13.35 -24.91
CA GLU A 8 -2.36 12.85 -24.38
C GLU A 8 -2.05 13.48 -23.03
N ILE A 9 -1.55 12.67 -22.09
CA ILE A 9 -1.14 13.11 -20.75
C ILE A 9 0.38 13.10 -20.67
N ARG A 10 0.97 14.22 -20.25
CA ARG A 10 2.42 14.36 -20.03
C ARG A 10 2.73 14.91 -18.66
N ILE A 11 3.93 14.58 -18.19
CA ILE A 11 4.50 15.13 -16.95
C ILE A 11 5.27 16.40 -17.29
N PHE A 12 5.01 17.46 -16.53
CA PHE A 12 5.66 18.76 -16.65
C PHE A 12 6.30 19.15 -15.32
N GLY A 13 7.50 19.74 -15.40
CA GLY A 13 8.20 20.32 -14.25
C GLY A 13 7.80 21.77 -13.93
N CYS A 14 7.01 22.41 -14.79
CA CYS A 14 6.51 23.78 -14.59
C CYS A 14 5.28 23.82 -13.69
N ASN A 15 5.07 24.94 -12.99
CA ASN A 15 3.94 25.16 -12.07
C ASN A 15 2.69 25.76 -12.75
N TYR A 16 2.65 25.78 -14.07
CA TYR A 16 1.52 26.19 -14.90
C TYR A 16 1.32 25.18 -16.03
N PRO A 17 0.10 25.00 -16.55
CA PRO A 17 -0.10 24.19 -17.73
C PRO A 17 0.37 25.00 -18.95
N PRO A 18 1.17 24.42 -19.87
CA PRO A 18 1.52 25.07 -21.12
C PRO A 18 0.29 25.43 -21.96
N ALA A 19 0.47 26.29 -22.97
CA ALA A 19 -0.61 26.68 -23.87
C ALA A 19 -1.25 25.46 -24.55
N ASN A 20 -2.59 25.40 -24.56
CA ASN A 20 -3.41 24.28 -25.04
C ASN A 20 -3.33 23.00 -24.19
N TRP A 21 -2.82 23.08 -22.96
CA TRP A 21 -2.87 22.01 -21.97
C TRP A 21 -3.70 22.45 -20.75
N ALA A 22 -4.23 21.50 -20.01
CA ALA A 22 -4.83 21.71 -18.69
C ALA A 22 -4.18 20.79 -17.66
N PHE A 23 -4.18 21.17 -16.38
CA PHE A 23 -3.82 20.23 -15.32
C PHE A 23 -4.78 19.05 -15.27
N CYS A 24 -4.25 17.87 -14.94
CA CYS A 24 -5.06 16.71 -14.58
C CYS A 24 -5.49 16.81 -13.11
N ASP A 25 -6.43 17.71 -12.82
CA ASP A 25 -6.90 18.04 -11.46
C ASP A 25 -8.41 17.77 -11.24
N GLY A 26 -9.06 17.06 -12.16
CA GLY A 26 -10.50 16.78 -12.10
C GLY A 26 -11.42 17.93 -12.54
N SER A 27 -10.88 19.04 -13.06
CA SER A 27 -11.66 20.19 -13.51
C SER A 27 -12.72 19.83 -14.56
N LEU A 28 -13.91 20.44 -14.43
CA LEU A 28 -14.98 20.32 -15.42
C LEU A 28 -14.75 21.28 -16.59
N LEU A 29 -14.78 20.72 -17.80
CA LEU A 29 -14.68 21.43 -19.07
C LEU A 29 -16.00 21.39 -19.82
N GLN A 30 -16.26 22.43 -20.60
CA GLN A 30 -17.46 22.53 -21.44
C GLN A 30 -17.26 21.75 -22.75
N ILE A 31 -18.18 20.85 -23.09
CA ILE A 31 -18.11 20.06 -24.33
C ILE A 31 -18.11 20.96 -25.56
N ARG A 32 -18.90 22.04 -25.54
CA ARG A 32 -18.94 23.03 -26.63
C ARG A 32 -17.61 23.73 -26.89
N ALA A 33 -16.76 23.84 -25.87
CA ALA A 33 -15.44 24.48 -25.99
C ALA A 33 -14.39 23.46 -26.46
N TYR A 34 -14.47 22.22 -25.97
CA TYR A 34 -13.47 21.17 -26.26
C TYR A 34 -14.12 19.91 -26.86
N PRO A 35 -14.81 20.00 -28.02
CA PRO A 35 -15.57 18.89 -28.57
C PRO A 35 -14.68 17.72 -29.01
N VAL A 36 -13.48 18.02 -29.51
CA VAL A 36 -12.52 17.00 -29.97
C VAL A 36 -11.99 16.21 -28.79
N LEU A 37 -11.55 16.87 -27.71
CA LEU A 37 -11.12 16.18 -26.49
C LEU A 37 -12.23 15.31 -25.91
N PHE A 38 -13.47 15.82 -25.85
CA PHE A 38 -14.62 15.03 -25.40
C PHE A 38 -14.83 13.77 -26.24
N SER A 39 -14.65 13.84 -27.57
CA SER A 39 -14.78 12.67 -28.44
C SER A 39 -13.71 11.59 -28.20
N VAL A 40 -12.56 11.98 -27.62
CA VAL A 40 -11.46 11.07 -27.24
C VAL A 40 -11.69 10.45 -25.86
N ILE A 41 -11.94 11.27 -24.84
CA ILE A 41 -11.97 10.79 -23.44
C ILE A 41 -13.38 10.57 -22.88
N GLY A 42 -14.42 11.11 -23.53
CA GLY A 42 -15.80 11.08 -23.07
C GLY A 42 -15.98 11.80 -21.72
N ASN A 43 -16.94 11.34 -20.93
CA ASN A 43 -17.19 11.78 -19.56
C ASN A 43 -16.64 10.78 -18.51
N ARG A 44 -15.63 9.97 -18.88
CA ARG A 44 -15.10 8.90 -18.03
C ARG A 44 -14.64 9.37 -16.65
N PHE A 45 -14.13 10.60 -16.57
CA PHE A 45 -13.59 11.18 -15.35
C PHE A 45 -14.60 12.07 -14.60
N GLY A 46 -15.84 12.17 -15.09
CA GLY A 46 -16.90 12.98 -14.49
C GLY A 46 -17.58 13.93 -15.48
N GLY A 47 -18.46 14.76 -14.95
CA GLY A 47 -19.36 15.63 -15.73
C GLY A 47 -20.64 14.92 -16.17
N ASP A 48 -21.58 15.71 -16.71
CA ASP A 48 -22.91 15.23 -17.12
C ASP A 48 -22.93 14.54 -18.49
N GLY A 49 -21.82 14.61 -19.26
CA GLY A 49 -21.72 14.06 -20.60
C GLY A 49 -22.62 14.75 -21.63
N LYS A 50 -23.25 15.87 -21.28
CA LYS A 50 -24.16 16.64 -22.15
C LYS A 50 -23.68 18.06 -22.34
N LEU A 51 -23.34 18.75 -21.26
CA LEU A 51 -22.77 20.10 -21.27
C LEU A 51 -21.29 20.08 -20.91
N THR A 52 -20.91 19.15 -20.03
CA THR A 52 -19.61 19.09 -19.39
C THR A 52 -19.02 17.69 -19.36
N PHE A 53 -17.69 17.65 -19.26
CA PHE A 53 -16.91 16.46 -18.95
C PHE A 53 -15.74 16.87 -18.07
N ALA A 54 -15.20 15.95 -17.27
CA ALA A 54 -14.01 16.24 -16.47
C ALA A 54 -12.72 15.74 -17.13
N VAL A 55 -11.62 16.45 -16.88
CA VAL A 55 -10.27 15.90 -17.07
C VAL A 55 -9.96 14.89 -15.96
N PRO A 56 -8.96 13.99 -16.12
CA PRO A 56 -8.53 13.12 -15.03
C PRO A 56 -8.09 13.92 -13.80
N ASP A 57 -8.24 13.37 -12.60
CA ASP A 57 -7.58 13.87 -11.38
C ASP A 57 -6.43 12.94 -11.01
N LEU A 58 -5.20 13.42 -11.20
CA LEU A 58 -3.97 12.68 -10.90
C LEU A 58 -3.23 13.25 -9.68
N ARG A 59 -3.85 14.16 -8.93
CA ARG A 59 -3.22 14.76 -7.74
C ARG A 59 -3.10 13.71 -6.64
N GLY A 60 -1.86 13.44 -6.20
CA GLY A 60 -1.59 12.44 -5.17
C GLY A 60 -1.68 10.98 -5.66
N TYR A 61 -1.88 10.76 -6.95
CA TYR A 61 -1.94 9.43 -7.56
C TYR A 61 -0.67 9.12 -8.37
N VAL A 62 -0.33 7.84 -8.44
CA VAL A 62 0.70 7.33 -9.34
C VAL A 62 0.00 6.73 -10.56
N ALA A 63 0.39 7.16 -11.76
CA ALA A 63 -0.15 6.59 -12.99
C ALA A 63 0.30 5.13 -13.15
N GLN A 64 -0.64 4.25 -13.48
CA GLN A 64 -0.39 2.84 -13.75
C GLN A 64 -0.79 2.52 -15.19
N GLY A 65 0.01 1.70 -15.88
CA GLY A 65 -0.41 1.12 -17.15
C GLY A 65 -1.68 0.28 -16.99
N MET A 66 -2.54 0.28 -18.02
CA MET A 66 -3.82 -0.41 -17.97
C MET A 66 -3.63 -1.92 -17.73
N ASN A 67 -4.38 -2.46 -16.77
CA ASN A 67 -4.43 -3.91 -16.52
C ASN A 67 -5.25 -4.63 -17.60
N THR A 68 -5.23 -5.96 -17.62
CA THR A 68 -6.01 -6.76 -18.57
C THR A 68 -7.52 -6.61 -18.42
N ALA A 69 -8.00 -6.06 -17.30
CA ALA A 69 -9.42 -5.80 -17.04
C ALA A 69 -9.94 -4.49 -17.69
N GLY A 70 -9.06 -3.67 -18.27
CA GLY A 70 -9.47 -2.45 -18.98
C GLY A 70 -10.01 -1.36 -18.06
N ASP A 71 -9.51 -1.29 -16.82
CA ASP A 71 -9.99 -0.41 -15.75
C ASP A 71 -9.54 1.06 -15.89
N LEU A 72 -9.62 1.63 -17.09
CA LEU A 72 -9.18 3.01 -17.33
C LEU A 72 -9.97 3.98 -16.44
N GLY A 73 -9.24 4.81 -15.67
CA GLY A 73 -9.82 5.80 -14.77
C GLY A 73 -10.31 5.27 -13.42
N LYS A 74 -10.14 3.98 -13.11
CA LYS A 74 -10.40 3.47 -11.76
C LYS A 74 -9.22 3.75 -10.83
N ILE A 75 -9.54 4.24 -9.63
CA ILE A 75 -8.57 4.47 -8.56
C ILE A 75 -8.40 3.19 -7.74
N GLN A 76 -7.15 2.81 -7.49
CA GLN A 76 -6.78 1.64 -6.68
C GLN A 76 -5.54 1.95 -5.83
N GLY A 77 -5.28 1.09 -4.85
CA GLY A 77 -4.14 1.22 -3.94
C GLY A 77 -4.46 1.97 -2.64
N ALA A 78 -3.45 2.12 -1.80
CA ALA A 78 -3.53 2.81 -0.51
C ALA A 78 -2.19 3.45 -0.15
N THR A 79 -2.23 4.67 0.42
CA THR A 79 -1.05 5.40 0.89
C THR A 79 -0.47 4.84 2.19
N THR A 80 -1.29 4.14 2.97
CA THR A 80 -0.88 3.43 4.19
C THR A 80 -1.48 2.04 4.21
N VAL A 81 -0.73 1.07 4.73
CA VAL A 81 -1.22 -0.30 4.92
C VAL A 81 -1.00 -0.72 6.37
N MET A 82 -2.03 -1.31 6.97
CA MET A 82 -1.97 -1.92 8.28
C MET A 82 -1.32 -3.30 8.16
N LEU A 83 -0.20 -3.52 8.87
CA LEU A 83 0.42 -4.84 8.92
C LEU A 83 -0.34 -5.72 9.90
N THR A 84 -1.03 -6.71 9.36
CA THR A 84 -1.72 -7.74 10.15
C THR A 84 -0.83 -8.98 10.30
N GLU A 85 -1.21 -9.91 11.19
CA GLU A 85 -0.55 -11.21 11.29
C GLU A 85 -0.56 -11.97 9.95
N ALA A 86 -1.59 -11.77 9.12
CA ALA A 86 -1.67 -12.37 7.79
C ALA A 86 -0.61 -11.85 6.80
N ASN A 87 0.04 -10.72 7.10
CA ASN A 87 1.14 -10.17 6.30
C ASN A 87 2.52 -10.72 6.74
N MET A 88 2.58 -11.56 7.77
CA MET A 88 3.81 -12.18 8.25
C MET A 88 3.83 -13.68 7.94
N PRO A 89 5.01 -14.29 7.73
CA PRO A 89 5.13 -15.74 7.72
C PRO A 89 4.58 -16.34 9.01
N SER A 90 3.83 -17.44 8.87
CA SER A 90 3.36 -18.21 10.02
C SER A 90 4.55 -18.66 10.87
N HIS A 91 4.52 -18.30 12.15
CA HIS A 91 5.54 -18.69 13.12
C HIS A 91 4.86 -18.94 14.47
N THR A 92 5.56 -19.65 15.35
CA THR A 92 5.10 -19.93 16.70
C THR A 92 6.26 -19.90 17.67
N HIS A 93 5.97 -19.60 18.93
CA HIS A 93 6.91 -19.72 20.03
C HIS A 93 6.38 -20.73 21.02
N THR A 94 7.17 -21.79 21.26
CA THR A 94 6.88 -22.76 22.31
C THR A 94 7.89 -22.59 23.43
N ALA A 95 7.42 -22.26 24.62
CA ALA A 95 8.24 -22.26 25.82
C ALA A 95 8.24 -23.67 26.43
N TYR A 96 9.42 -24.12 26.88
CA TYR A 96 9.58 -25.41 27.53
C TYR A 96 10.06 -25.24 28.97
N THR A 97 9.71 -26.20 29.82
CA THR A 97 10.28 -26.36 31.16
C THR A 97 10.77 -27.79 31.32
N ASN A 98 11.75 -27.99 32.20
CA ASN A 98 12.21 -29.33 32.53
C ASN A 98 11.34 -29.94 33.64
N ASN A 99 10.76 -31.13 33.41
CA ASN A 99 9.88 -31.80 34.38
C ASN A 99 10.65 -32.61 35.46
N THR A 100 11.99 -32.51 35.50
CA THR A 100 12.80 -33.05 36.59
C THR A 100 12.69 -32.20 37.86
N ARG A 101 13.01 -32.81 39.01
CA ARG A 101 13.03 -32.10 40.29
C ARG A 101 14.18 -31.07 40.30
N PRO A 102 13.93 -29.80 40.68
CA PRO A 102 14.94 -28.76 40.67
C PRO A 102 16.00 -28.99 41.75
N GLY A 103 17.27 -28.76 41.38
CA GLY A 103 18.43 -28.85 42.28
C GLY A 103 19.09 -27.50 42.55
N ASN A 104 18.76 -26.46 41.77
CA ASN A 104 19.44 -25.17 41.77
C ASN A 104 18.49 -24.02 42.10
N VAL A 105 19.02 -23.00 42.79
CA VAL A 105 18.32 -21.73 43.11
C VAL A 105 18.64 -20.59 42.14
N THR A 106 19.74 -20.69 41.39
CA THR A 106 20.14 -19.71 40.36
C THR A 106 19.77 -20.23 38.96
N GLY A 107 19.36 -19.31 38.08
CA GLY A 107 18.96 -19.61 36.70
C GLY A 107 20.03 -19.38 35.64
N ASP A 108 21.27 -19.07 36.04
CA ASP A 108 22.40 -18.87 35.12
C ASP A 108 22.70 -20.16 34.36
N ASP A 109 22.63 -20.10 33.02
CA ASP A 109 22.75 -21.24 32.08
C ASP A 109 21.92 -22.49 32.46
N LYS A 110 20.71 -22.28 32.99
CA LYS A 110 19.83 -23.35 33.49
C LYS A 110 18.40 -23.21 32.99
N LEU A 111 17.69 -24.33 32.93
CA LEU A 111 16.28 -24.37 32.56
C LEU A 111 15.39 -24.21 33.79
N PRO A 112 14.27 -23.46 33.67
CA PRO A 112 13.20 -23.52 34.66
C PRO A 112 12.69 -24.96 34.78
N ALA A 113 12.49 -25.42 36.02
CA ALA A 113 12.08 -26.78 36.32
C ALA A 113 10.80 -26.83 37.18
N ARG A 114 10.19 -28.01 37.29
CA ARG A 114 8.96 -28.22 38.08
C ARG A 114 9.17 -27.86 39.55
N PHE A 115 8.63 -26.73 39.99
CA PHE A 115 8.72 -26.26 41.37
C PHE A 115 8.06 -27.25 42.36
N ILE A 116 8.69 -27.47 43.51
CA ILE A 116 8.12 -28.22 44.65
C ILE A 116 8.05 -27.24 45.83
N SER A 117 6.92 -27.16 46.52
CA SER A 117 6.61 -26.12 47.53
C SER A 117 7.52 -26.09 48.77
N ALA A 118 8.49 -27.00 48.88
CA ALA A 118 9.48 -27.03 49.95
C ALA A 118 10.88 -26.74 49.39
N GLY A 119 11.31 -25.48 49.49
CA GLY A 119 12.65 -25.01 49.10
C GLY A 119 12.62 -23.85 48.10
N ALA A 120 13.80 -23.28 47.83
CA ALA A 120 13.98 -22.19 46.85
C ALA A 120 14.44 -22.68 45.46
N ASN A 121 14.51 -24.00 45.24
CA ASN A 121 15.03 -24.57 44.00
C ASN A 121 13.99 -24.45 42.87
N ALA A 122 14.36 -23.80 41.78
CA ALA A 122 13.49 -23.56 40.62
C ALA A 122 14.14 -23.93 39.28
N PHE A 123 15.42 -24.33 39.29
CA PHE A 123 16.21 -24.54 38.08
C PHE A 123 16.92 -25.90 38.06
N VAL A 124 17.23 -26.38 36.86
CA VAL A 124 18.04 -27.58 36.59
C VAL A 124 19.04 -27.30 35.47
N GLU A 125 20.12 -28.07 35.42
CA GLU A 125 21.14 -27.98 34.36
C GLU A 125 20.51 -28.01 32.96
N ASP A 126 21.07 -27.21 32.05
CA ASP A 126 20.63 -27.13 30.66
C ASP A 126 20.92 -28.43 29.90
N SER A 127 20.04 -29.40 30.11
CA SER A 127 20.02 -30.68 29.42
C SER A 127 18.62 -30.92 28.87
N ALA A 128 18.54 -31.30 27.59
CA ALA A 128 17.27 -31.49 26.87
C ALA A 128 16.43 -32.72 27.33
N SER A 129 16.73 -33.29 28.49
CA SER A 129 16.02 -34.46 29.02
C SER A 129 14.75 -34.01 29.76
N SER A 130 13.61 -34.69 29.52
CA SER A 130 12.30 -34.40 30.16
C SER A 130 11.73 -32.98 29.94
N LEU A 131 11.97 -32.37 28.79
CA LEU A 131 11.29 -31.12 28.42
C LEU A 131 9.79 -31.34 28.23
N VAL A 132 8.97 -30.44 28.79
CA VAL A 132 7.52 -30.40 28.60
C VAL A 132 7.13 -28.99 28.16
N SER A 133 6.19 -28.90 27.21
CA SER A 133 5.66 -27.62 26.74
C SER A 133 4.89 -26.92 27.86
N LEU A 134 5.16 -25.64 28.06
CA LEU A 134 4.40 -24.79 28.98
C LEU A 134 3.04 -24.41 28.37
N SER A 135 2.13 -23.94 29.22
CA SER A 135 0.84 -23.40 28.76
C SER A 135 1.08 -22.29 27.74
N PRO A 136 0.31 -22.21 26.63
CA PRO A 136 0.40 -21.09 25.70
C PRO A 136 0.21 -19.72 26.34
N LYS A 137 -0.44 -19.64 27.52
CA LYS A 137 -0.57 -18.41 28.32
C LYS A 137 0.75 -17.85 28.85
N THR A 138 1.83 -18.62 28.80
CA THR A 138 3.19 -18.15 29.16
C THR A 138 3.81 -17.27 28.09
N MET A 139 3.26 -17.29 26.87
CA MET A 139 3.64 -16.45 25.75
C MET A 139 2.48 -15.52 25.40
N SER A 140 2.74 -14.24 25.19
CA SER A 140 1.76 -13.31 24.61
C SER A 140 2.06 -13.11 23.13
N ALA A 141 1.02 -12.98 22.31
CA ALA A 141 1.20 -12.46 20.95
C ALA A 141 1.72 -11.00 21.02
N VAL A 142 2.64 -10.67 20.12
CA VAL A 142 3.17 -9.30 19.95
C VAL A 142 2.98 -8.89 18.50
N GLY A 143 2.43 -7.69 18.30
CA GLY A 143 2.03 -7.15 17.01
C GLY A 143 0.83 -6.23 17.21
N GLY A 144 0.98 -4.96 16.86
CA GLY A 144 0.00 -3.92 17.20
C GLY A 144 -0.88 -3.47 16.03
N GLY A 145 -0.68 -4.00 14.83
CA GLY A 145 -1.44 -3.58 13.66
C GLY A 145 -1.24 -2.11 13.29
N ALA A 146 -0.05 -1.55 13.55
CA ALA A 146 0.21 -0.16 13.18
C ALA A 146 0.27 -0.05 11.65
N ALA A 147 -0.34 1.01 11.12
CA ALA A 147 -0.21 1.36 9.71
C ALA A 147 1.21 1.87 9.44
N HIS A 148 1.80 1.43 8.34
CA HIS A 148 3.04 2.00 7.82
C HIS A 148 2.78 2.76 6.52
N ASN A 149 3.70 3.67 6.20
CA ASN A 149 3.72 4.31 4.89
C ASN A 149 3.89 3.24 3.81
N ASN A 150 2.98 3.24 2.83
CA ASN A 150 3.00 2.33 1.69
C ASN A 150 3.37 3.05 0.38
N MET A 151 3.79 4.31 0.46
CA MET A 151 4.25 5.08 -0.69
C MET A 151 5.74 4.81 -0.94
N GLN A 152 6.08 4.45 -2.18
CA GLN A 152 7.47 4.45 -2.67
C GLN A 152 8.06 5.87 -2.62
N PRO A 153 9.39 6.03 -2.65
CA PRO A 153 9.99 7.35 -2.85
C PRO A 153 9.40 8.04 -4.08
N PHE A 154 8.97 9.30 -3.96
CA PHE A 154 8.31 10.02 -5.03
C PHE A 154 8.81 11.47 -5.13
N LEU A 155 8.71 12.02 -6.35
CA LEU A 155 8.93 13.43 -6.64
C LEU A 155 7.65 13.97 -7.29
N PRO A 156 6.88 14.84 -6.62
CA PRO A 156 5.66 15.40 -7.19
C PRO A 156 5.97 16.26 -8.42
N MET A 157 5.29 15.96 -9.53
CA MET A 157 5.34 16.72 -10.78
C MET A 157 3.92 16.94 -11.30
N ASN A 158 3.74 17.90 -12.20
CA ASN A 158 2.42 18.23 -12.71
C ASN A 158 2.08 17.34 -13.91
N PHE A 159 0.96 16.64 -13.83
CA PHE A 159 0.35 16.00 -14.99
C PHE A 159 -0.53 17.02 -15.71
N CYS A 160 -0.34 17.16 -17.02
CA CYS A 160 -1.23 17.94 -17.86
C CYS A 160 -1.74 17.10 -19.03
N ILE A 161 -2.94 17.43 -19.49
CA ILE A 161 -3.60 16.82 -20.64
C ILE A 161 -3.71 17.82 -21.81
N ALA A 162 -3.42 17.35 -23.02
CA ALA A 162 -3.55 18.15 -24.23
C ALA A 162 -5.04 18.41 -24.56
N LEU A 163 -5.43 19.68 -24.58
CA LEU A 163 -6.80 20.11 -24.84
C LEU A 163 -7.11 20.17 -26.33
N GLU A 164 -6.23 20.80 -27.10
CA GLU A 164 -6.47 21.20 -28.49
C GLU A 164 -5.16 21.30 -29.27
N ARG A 165 -5.23 21.55 -30.59
CA ARG A 165 -4.11 21.78 -31.52
C ARG A 165 -3.14 20.60 -31.76
N GLY A 166 -3.31 19.49 -31.04
CA GLY A 166 -2.68 18.21 -31.37
C GLY A 166 -3.39 17.46 -32.49
N GLU A 167 -2.82 16.32 -32.89
CA GLU A 167 -3.46 15.41 -33.83
C GLU A 167 -4.60 14.63 -33.16
N PHE A 168 -5.63 14.29 -33.94
CA PHE A 168 -6.67 13.38 -33.46
C PHE A 168 -6.12 11.94 -33.41
N PRO A 169 -6.22 11.22 -32.29
CA PRO A 169 -5.69 9.86 -32.19
C PRO A 169 -6.47 8.90 -33.12
N PRO A 170 -5.83 8.29 -34.13
CA PRO A 170 -6.50 7.38 -35.04
C PRO A 170 -6.94 6.12 -34.31
N ARG A 171 -8.13 5.62 -34.62
CA ARG A 171 -8.56 4.30 -34.16
C ARG A 171 -7.87 3.25 -35.06
N PRO A 172 -7.30 2.17 -34.47
CA PRO A 172 -6.75 1.06 -35.25
C PRO A 172 -7.83 0.35 -36.09
#